data_AF-A0A952TCQ0-F1
#
_entry.id   AF-A0A952TCQ0-F1
#
_cell.length_a   1.000
_cell.length_b   1.000
_cell.length_c   1.000
_cell.angle_alpha   90.00
_cell.angle_beta   90.00
_cell.angle_gamma   90.00
#
_symmetry.space_group_name_H-M   'P 1'
#
loop_
_entity.id
_entity.type
_entity.pdbx_description
1 polymer ?
#
loop_
_entity_poly.entity_id
_entity_poly.type
_entity_poly.pdbx_seq_one_letter_code
_entity_poly.pdbx_strand_id
1 'polypeptide(L)'
;MNTLSNEDKSTFFHEYTHFLQDLTTTFGLTNIINTVNVQKAINDEILKSNEQKTFKIPVSIENYPDTDIYHNLNEMFYGDFESVFNRDSIIEKIELVENGIILGHEDKKYVKVSFSNFHNSHSFQFGAIQIMENMAFLIERNLFDNVTSPTYPYRVVEKIIEHLYPSFQGGDKEKIMICDYSLMAPDPGKFMIEFISKLEELKVNSVIGIYEVLKKYNFHSTTSGQMTVFNLYEERYELALRSIKEYFTIELFDEIKNWLDSLFDEISTFKLENFNFWLDILNHSTKQERQTAFIQLTIKFGFPLISNNNGKIVFYHPNHRPEHLLVLKAINEVAGVLNRRQEACGMKKCCEKGYEGDITNNDCNSPWLRGSQDPLCPFGQVIKMWGLYEKMPLGD
;
A
#
# COMPACT_ATOMS: atom_id res chain seq x y z
N MET A 1 4.76 17.38 15.62
CA MET A 1 4.45 16.29 16.57
C MET A 1 4.15 16.77 17.98
N ASN A 2 4.93 17.68 18.60
CA ASN A 2 4.75 18.06 20.01
C ASN A 2 3.41 18.75 20.34
N THR A 3 2.70 19.27 19.34
CA THR A 3 1.40 19.96 19.49
C THR A 3 0.19 19.07 19.18
N LEU A 4 0.41 17.83 18.72
CA LEU A 4 -0.68 16.90 18.37
C LEU A 4 -1.24 16.22 19.62
N SER A 5 -2.55 15.92 19.60
CA SER A 5 -3.16 15.06 20.60
C SER A 5 -2.57 13.65 20.54
N ASN A 6 -2.77 12.83 21.58
CA ASN A 6 -2.31 11.45 21.54
C ASN A 6 -3.04 10.62 20.48
N GLU A 7 -4.32 10.91 20.22
CA GLU A 7 -5.10 10.27 19.17
C GLU A 7 -4.54 10.59 17.78
N ASP A 8 -4.31 11.88 17.48
CA ASP A 8 -3.71 12.29 16.20
C ASP A 8 -2.30 11.70 15.99
N LYS A 9 -1.52 11.57 17.08
CA LYS A 9 -0.22 10.88 17.02
C LYS A 9 -0.40 9.40 16.73
N SER A 10 -1.34 8.74 17.40
CA SER A 10 -1.65 7.32 17.18
C SER A 10 -1.96 7.07 15.71
N THR A 11 -2.90 7.84 15.14
CA THR A 11 -3.25 7.79 13.72
C THR A 11 -2.04 8.07 12.83
N PHE A 12 -1.24 9.11 13.11
CA PHE A 12 -0.05 9.39 12.30
C PHE A 12 0.93 8.22 12.28
N PHE A 13 1.20 7.56 13.42
CA PHE A 13 2.12 6.43 13.48
C PHE A 13 1.55 5.18 12.77
N HIS A 14 0.23 5.01 12.81
CA HIS A 14 -0.48 3.98 12.06
C HIS A 14 -0.27 4.17 10.55
N GLU A 15 -0.61 5.34 10.03
CA GLU A 15 -0.44 5.66 8.61
C GLU A 15 1.03 5.65 8.17
N TYR A 16 1.95 6.09 9.05
CA TYR A 16 3.38 6.03 8.76
C TYR A 16 3.90 4.59 8.73
N THR A 17 3.26 3.67 9.47
CA THR A 17 3.55 2.25 9.38
C THR A 17 3.16 1.70 8.02
N HIS A 18 2.01 2.09 7.47
CA HIS A 18 1.63 1.74 6.09
C HIS A 18 2.61 2.31 5.06
N PHE A 19 3.02 3.57 5.21
CA PHE A 19 4.07 4.15 4.36
C PHE A 19 5.37 3.33 4.37
N LEU A 20 5.81 2.88 5.55
CA LEU A 20 6.97 2.00 5.64
C LEU A 20 6.69 0.62 5.05
N GLN A 21 5.51 0.03 5.25
CA GLN A 21 5.14 -1.25 4.65
C GLN A 21 5.18 -1.17 3.12
N ASP A 22 4.74 -0.07 2.51
CA ASP A 22 4.76 0.12 1.05
C ASP A 22 6.18 0.07 0.47
N LEU A 23 7.18 0.50 1.23
CA LEU A 23 8.58 0.62 0.77
C LEU A 23 9.51 -0.47 1.32
N THR A 24 9.14 -1.12 2.42
CA THR A 24 9.97 -2.13 3.11
C THR A 24 9.47 -3.56 2.93
N THR A 25 8.37 -3.76 2.18
CA THR A 25 7.82 -5.08 1.90
C THR A 25 7.77 -5.37 0.40
N THR A 26 7.88 -6.65 0.04
CA THR A 26 7.78 -7.08 -1.37
C THR A 26 6.40 -6.79 -1.93
N PHE A 27 5.35 -7.02 -1.13
CA PHE A 27 3.98 -6.74 -1.55
C PHE A 27 3.74 -5.25 -1.81
N GLY A 28 4.19 -4.37 -0.90
CA GLY A 28 4.12 -2.92 -1.09
C GLY A 28 4.76 -2.44 -2.38
N LEU A 29 6.00 -2.87 -2.63
CA LEU A 29 6.73 -2.55 -3.86
C LEU A 29 6.03 -3.11 -5.12
N THR A 30 5.48 -4.32 -5.03
CA THR A 30 4.70 -4.93 -6.12
C THR A 30 3.42 -4.12 -6.41
N ASN A 31 2.76 -3.61 -5.37
CA ASN A 31 1.58 -2.78 -5.51
C ASN A 31 1.90 -1.42 -6.19
N ILE A 32 3.07 -0.82 -5.90
CA ILE A 32 3.57 0.37 -6.61
C ILE A 32 3.71 0.08 -8.11
N ILE A 33 4.40 -1.02 -8.46
CA ILE A 33 4.61 -1.43 -9.85
C ILE A 33 3.28 -1.65 -10.57
N ASN A 34 2.36 -2.39 -9.95
CA ASN A 34 1.04 -2.67 -10.50
C ASN A 34 0.25 -1.39 -10.75
N THR A 35 0.22 -0.49 -9.77
CA THR A 35 -0.48 0.80 -9.85
C THR A 35 0.04 1.65 -11.02
N VAL A 36 1.35 1.73 -11.19
CA VAL A 36 1.98 2.44 -12.31
C VAL A 36 1.59 1.81 -13.65
N ASN A 37 1.69 0.49 -13.77
CA ASN A 37 1.40 -0.21 -15.02
C ASN A 37 -0.05 -0.04 -15.45
N VAL A 38 -1.00 -0.14 -14.51
CA VAL A 38 -2.42 0.12 -14.77
C VAL A 38 -2.63 1.55 -15.27
N GLN A 39 -2.03 2.54 -14.60
CA GLN A 39 -2.17 3.93 -15.05
C GLN A 39 -1.54 4.18 -16.42
N LYS A 40 -0.42 3.53 -16.74
CA LYS A 40 0.20 3.59 -18.08
C LYS A 40 -0.71 2.99 -19.15
N ALA A 41 -1.32 1.83 -18.88
CA ALA A 41 -2.27 1.19 -19.79
C ALA A 41 -3.48 2.09 -20.05
N ILE A 42 -4.04 2.70 -18.99
CA ILE A 42 -5.13 3.68 -19.10
C ILE A 42 -4.71 4.87 -19.98
N ASN A 43 -3.54 5.46 -19.73
CA ASN A 43 -3.05 6.61 -20.50
C ASN A 43 -2.87 6.25 -21.98
N ASP A 44 -2.24 5.10 -22.27
CA ASP A 44 -2.00 4.65 -23.64
C ASP A 44 -3.31 4.34 -24.38
N GLU A 45 -4.32 3.77 -23.71
CA GLU A 45 -5.65 3.54 -24.29
C GLU A 45 -6.32 4.87 -24.71
N ILE A 46 -6.28 5.89 -23.83
CA ILE A 46 -6.83 7.23 -24.14
C ILE A 46 -6.05 7.89 -25.29
N LEU A 47 -4.72 7.72 -25.33
CA LEU A 47 -3.89 8.32 -26.36
C LEU A 47 -4.08 7.64 -27.73
N LYS A 48 -4.34 6.33 -27.78
CA LYS A 48 -4.62 5.61 -29.04
C LYS A 48 -5.91 6.07 -29.73
N SER A 49 -6.86 6.68 -29.02
CA SER A 49 -8.11 7.19 -29.57
C SER A 49 -7.93 8.43 -30.48
N ASN A 50 -6.78 8.69 -31.10
CA ASN A 50 -6.42 9.98 -31.73
C ASN A 50 -7.42 10.56 -32.73
N GLU A 51 -8.26 9.75 -33.37
CA GLU A 51 -9.35 10.25 -34.24
C GLU A 51 -10.55 10.79 -33.44
N GLN A 52 -10.77 10.28 -32.24
CA GLN A 52 -11.81 10.70 -31.31
C GLN A 52 -11.16 11.48 -30.17
N LYS A 53 -11.41 12.80 -30.12
CA LYS A 53 -11.03 13.65 -28.97
C LYS A 53 -11.75 13.26 -27.66
N THR A 54 -12.47 12.15 -27.66
CA THR A 54 -13.32 11.69 -26.58
C THR A 54 -13.02 10.25 -26.16
N PHE A 55 -13.15 9.92 -24.87
CA PHE A 55 -12.96 8.56 -24.32
C PHE A 55 -14.04 8.18 -23.30
N LYS A 56 -14.20 6.90 -22.95
CA LYS A 56 -15.18 6.46 -21.92
C LYS A 56 -14.52 6.31 -20.55
N ILE A 57 -15.28 6.57 -19.50
CA ILE A 57 -14.91 6.31 -18.10
C ILE A 57 -15.89 5.27 -17.51
N PRO A 58 -15.41 4.24 -16.78
CA PRO A 58 -14.01 3.93 -16.52
C PRO A 58 -13.28 3.50 -17.80
N VAL A 59 -11.98 3.77 -17.87
CA VAL A 59 -11.15 3.35 -19.01
C VAL A 59 -10.83 1.86 -18.85
N SER A 60 -11.19 1.05 -19.85
CA SER A 60 -10.86 -0.37 -19.86
C SER A 60 -9.41 -0.60 -20.25
N ILE A 61 -8.74 -1.56 -19.60
CA ILE A 61 -7.37 -1.99 -19.89
C ILE A 61 -7.31 -3.38 -20.54
N GLU A 62 -8.45 -3.91 -21.02
CA GLU A 62 -8.53 -5.25 -21.66
C GLU A 62 -7.58 -5.42 -22.85
N ASN A 63 -7.20 -4.33 -23.52
CA ASN A 63 -6.20 -4.34 -24.61
C ASN A 63 -4.75 -4.54 -24.12
N TYR A 64 -4.53 -4.63 -22.80
CA TYR A 64 -3.23 -4.82 -22.14
C TYR A 64 -3.29 -6.08 -21.27
N PRO A 65 -3.39 -7.28 -21.88
CA PRO A 65 -3.73 -8.52 -21.17
C PRO A 65 -2.77 -8.82 -20.02
N ASP A 66 -1.46 -8.59 -20.18
CA ASP A 66 -0.49 -8.81 -19.10
C ASP A 66 -0.78 -7.88 -17.90
N THR A 67 -1.05 -6.60 -18.15
CA THR A 67 -1.36 -5.63 -17.08
C THR A 67 -2.68 -5.95 -16.41
N ASP A 68 -3.71 -6.31 -17.17
CA ASP A 68 -5.01 -6.72 -16.63
C ASP A 68 -4.90 -7.98 -15.77
N ILE A 69 -4.16 -8.99 -16.23
CA ILE A 69 -3.90 -10.22 -15.46
C ILE A 69 -3.18 -9.90 -14.15
N TYR A 70 -2.08 -9.13 -14.20
CA TYR A 70 -1.34 -8.78 -12.99
C TYR A 70 -2.15 -7.91 -12.04
N HIS A 71 -2.99 -7.01 -12.56
CA HIS A 71 -3.91 -6.21 -11.75
C HIS A 71 -4.91 -7.11 -11.01
N ASN A 72 -5.57 -8.02 -11.71
CA ASN A 72 -6.52 -8.96 -11.12
C ASN A 72 -5.87 -9.89 -10.10
N LEU A 73 -4.64 -10.36 -10.36
CA LEU A 73 -3.87 -11.13 -9.38
C LEU A 73 -3.53 -10.31 -8.14
N ASN A 74 -3.12 -9.05 -8.31
CA ASN A 74 -2.80 -8.17 -7.19
C ASN A 74 -4.03 -7.88 -6.33
N GLU A 75 -5.19 -7.56 -6.93
CA GLU A 75 -6.47 -7.40 -6.21
C GLU A 75 -6.84 -8.67 -5.45
N MET A 76 -6.65 -9.83 -6.08
CA MET A 76 -6.88 -11.11 -5.41
C MET A 76 -5.95 -11.31 -4.19
N PHE A 77 -4.67 -11.01 -4.31
CA PHE A 77 -3.73 -11.14 -3.18
C PHE A 77 -3.89 -10.03 -2.13
N TYR A 78 -4.51 -8.92 -2.50
CA TYR A 78 -4.84 -7.82 -1.59
C TYR A 78 -5.90 -8.26 -0.57
N GLY A 79 -6.94 -8.97 -1.03
CA GLY A 79 -8.05 -9.47 -0.20
C GLY A 79 -9.21 -8.49 -0.08
N ASP A 80 -10.29 -8.91 0.58
CA ASP A 80 -11.49 -8.08 0.71
C ASP A 80 -11.22 -6.85 1.59
N PHE A 81 -11.79 -5.70 1.24
CA PHE A 81 -11.67 -4.48 2.07
C PHE A 81 -12.66 -4.43 3.23
N GLU A 82 -13.82 -5.08 3.09
CA GLU A 82 -14.92 -5.01 4.04
C GLU A 82 -15.46 -6.39 4.41
N SER A 83 -15.88 -6.54 5.67
CA SER A 83 -16.52 -7.75 6.15
C SER A 83 -17.33 -7.47 7.41
N VAL A 84 -18.37 -8.30 7.64
CA VAL A 84 -19.14 -8.32 8.89
C VAL A 84 -18.40 -9.04 10.04
N PHE A 85 -17.17 -9.49 9.80
CA PHE A 85 -16.33 -10.14 10.80
C PHE A 85 -16.07 -9.22 11.99
N ASN A 86 -16.34 -9.70 13.19
CA ASN A 86 -16.25 -8.92 14.42
C ASN A 86 -15.69 -9.77 15.58
N ARG A 87 -15.62 -9.20 16.78
CA ARG A 87 -15.05 -9.86 17.97
C ARG A 87 -15.76 -11.17 18.36
N ASP A 88 -17.05 -11.28 18.03
CA ASP A 88 -17.91 -12.41 18.36
C ASP A 88 -17.92 -13.47 17.24
N SER A 89 -17.19 -13.21 16.14
CA SER A 89 -17.07 -14.12 15.01
C SER A 89 -16.13 -15.28 15.33
N ILE A 90 -16.52 -16.49 14.91
CA ILE A 90 -15.75 -17.73 15.10
C ILE A 90 -15.33 -18.25 13.73
N ILE A 91 -14.03 -18.40 13.50
CA ILE A 91 -13.51 -19.01 12.27
C ILE A 91 -13.86 -20.50 12.27
N GLU A 92 -14.60 -20.93 11.25
CA GLU A 92 -15.04 -22.31 11.06
C GLU A 92 -14.05 -23.08 10.19
N LYS A 93 -13.55 -22.42 9.14
CA LYS A 93 -12.68 -23.04 8.14
C LYS A 93 -11.84 -22.00 7.41
N ILE A 94 -10.61 -22.37 7.11
CA ILE A 94 -9.71 -21.65 6.19
C ILE A 94 -9.38 -22.59 5.03
N GLU A 95 -9.55 -22.12 3.79
CA GLU A 95 -9.31 -22.94 2.61
C GLU A 95 -8.66 -22.15 1.46
N LEU A 96 -7.86 -22.86 0.66
CA LEU A 96 -7.33 -22.34 -0.60
C LEU A 96 -8.34 -22.66 -1.72
N VAL A 97 -8.91 -21.61 -2.31
CA VAL A 97 -9.91 -21.71 -3.38
C VAL A 97 -9.27 -21.35 -4.71
N GLU A 98 -9.54 -22.14 -5.74
CA GLU A 98 -9.06 -21.86 -7.11
C GLU A 98 -9.63 -20.54 -7.62
N ASN A 99 -8.78 -19.72 -8.23
CA ASN A 99 -9.28 -18.55 -8.93
C ASN A 99 -9.86 -19.02 -10.27
N GLY A 100 -11.19 -19.03 -10.38
CA GLY A 100 -11.90 -19.46 -11.58
C GLY A 100 -12.08 -18.35 -12.62
N ILE A 101 -11.32 -17.25 -12.50
CA ILE A 101 -11.59 -15.99 -13.20
C ILE A 101 -10.38 -15.55 -14.03
N ILE A 102 -9.14 -15.74 -13.55
CA ILE A 102 -7.94 -15.21 -14.20
C ILE A 102 -7.38 -16.28 -15.15
N LEU A 103 -7.72 -16.15 -16.43
CA LEU A 103 -7.33 -17.09 -17.50
C LEU A 103 -5.80 -17.25 -17.57
N GLY A 104 -5.34 -18.50 -17.68
CA GLY A 104 -3.91 -18.84 -17.75
C GLY A 104 -3.18 -18.85 -16.39
N HIS A 105 -3.90 -18.54 -15.30
CA HIS A 105 -3.39 -18.55 -13.94
C HIS A 105 -4.29 -19.34 -13.00
N GLU A 106 -5.02 -20.34 -13.50
CA GLU A 106 -5.96 -21.17 -12.75
C GLU A 106 -5.28 -21.94 -11.60
N ASP A 107 -3.94 -22.09 -11.64
CA ASP A 107 -3.14 -22.66 -10.57
C ASP A 107 -3.06 -21.76 -9.32
N LYS A 108 -3.32 -20.46 -9.46
CA LYS A 108 -3.32 -19.51 -8.33
C LYS A 108 -4.57 -19.69 -7.50
N LYS A 109 -4.40 -19.65 -6.18
CA LYS A 109 -5.48 -19.83 -5.22
C LYS A 109 -5.53 -18.64 -4.29
N TYR A 110 -6.73 -18.25 -3.89
CA TYR A 110 -6.92 -17.25 -2.85
C TYR A 110 -7.32 -17.92 -1.53
N VAL A 111 -7.07 -17.24 -0.41
CA VAL A 111 -7.44 -17.74 0.92
C VAL A 111 -8.86 -17.31 1.24
N LYS A 112 -9.77 -18.26 1.37
CA LYS A 112 -11.13 -18.03 1.87
C LYS A 112 -11.20 -18.36 3.35
N VAL A 113 -11.66 -17.40 4.16
CA VAL A 113 -11.93 -17.59 5.58
C VAL A 113 -13.43 -17.64 5.77
N SER A 114 -13.95 -18.78 6.19
CA SER A 114 -15.36 -18.98 6.52
C SER A 114 -15.54 -18.88 8.04
N PHE A 115 -16.58 -18.16 8.48
CA PHE A 115 -16.83 -17.87 9.87
C PHE A 115 -18.33 -17.79 10.16
N SER A 116 -18.71 -17.99 11.42
CA SER A 116 -20.07 -17.73 11.88
C SER A 116 -20.17 -16.52 12.80
N ASN A 117 -21.31 -15.82 12.67
CA ASN A 117 -21.70 -14.73 13.55
C ASN A 117 -23.20 -14.83 13.83
N PHE A 118 -23.59 -14.91 15.11
CA PHE A 118 -25.00 -15.07 15.53
C PHE A 118 -25.79 -16.13 14.75
N HIS A 119 -25.18 -17.30 14.50
CA HIS A 119 -25.73 -18.42 13.71
C HIS A 119 -25.85 -18.23 12.19
N ASN A 120 -25.36 -17.13 11.62
CA ASN A 120 -25.22 -16.98 10.17
C ASN A 120 -23.79 -17.33 9.74
N SER A 121 -23.65 -18.05 8.63
CA SER A 121 -22.35 -18.36 8.02
C SER A 121 -22.00 -17.29 7.00
N HIS A 122 -20.76 -16.82 7.07
CA HIS A 122 -20.19 -15.77 6.24
C HIS A 122 -18.79 -16.19 5.78
N SER A 123 -18.25 -15.48 4.79
CA SER A 123 -16.85 -15.64 4.41
C SER A 123 -16.28 -14.34 3.87
N PHE A 124 -14.97 -14.19 3.94
CA PHE A 124 -14.22 -13.16 3.25
C PHE A 124 -12.94 -13.75 2.64
N GLN A 125 -12.37 -13.05 1.67
CA GLN A 125 -11.06 -13.32 1.11
C GLN A 125 -9.97 -12.66 1.96
N PHE A 126 -9.08 -13.47 2.50
CA PHE A 126 -7.94 -13.02 3.31
C PHE A 126 -6.72 -12.74 2.43
N GLY A 127 -6.11 -11.58 2.63
CA GLY A 127 -4.96 -11.13 1.86
C GLY A 127 -4.14 -10.07 2.59
N ALA A 128 -3.36 -9.33 1.82
CA ALA A 128 -2.42 -8.34 2.32
C ALA A 128 -3.07 -7.25 3.18
N ILE A 129 -4.29 -6.79 2.87
CA ILE A 129 -4.93 -5.70 3.63
C ILE A 129 -5.15 -6.08 5.09
N GLN A 130 -5.64 -7.29 5.37
CA GLN A 130 -5.78 -7.74 6.75
C GLN A 130 -4.44 -7.88 7.47
N ILE A 131 -3.38 -8.23 6.74
CA ILE A 131 -2.03 -8.38 7.28
C ILE A 131 -1.43 -7.01 7.62
N MET A 132 -1.50 -6.06 6.69
CA MET A 132 -1.01 -4.69 6.84
C MET A 132 -1.69 -3.98 8.02
N GLU A 133 -3.02 -4.00 8.06
CA GLU A 133 -3.85 -3.35 9.09
C GLU A 133 -3.63 -3.96 10.47
N ASN A 134 -3.57 -5.30 10.55
CA ASN A 134 -3.28 -5.97 11.81
C ASN A 134 -1.88 -5.60 12.32
N MET A 135 -0.87 -5.66 11.45
CA MET A 135 0.50 -5.28 11.80
C MET A 135 0.60 -3.82 12.26
N ALA A 136 -0.04 -2.89 11.55
CA ALA A 136 -0.05 -1.48 11.92
C ALA A 136 -0.71 -1.27 13.29
N PHE A 137 -1.84 -1.94 13.54
CA PHE A 137 -2.50 -1.93 14.85
C PHE A 137 -1.66 -2.55 15.97
N LEU A 138 -0.95 -3.66 15.70
CA LEU A 138 -0.04 -4.28 16.66
C LEU A 138 1.11 -3.32 17.01
N ILE A 139 1.68 -2.62 16.03
CA ILE A 139 2.72 -1.61 16.28
C ILE A 139 2.13 -0.47 17.09
N GLU A 140 1.01 0.09 16.66
CA GLU A 140 0.32 1.21 17.29
C GLU A 140 0.00 0.94 18.78
N ARG A 141 -0.59 -0.22 19.12
CA ARG A 141 -0.91 -0.57 20.51
C ARG A 141 0.32 -0.80 21.39
N ASN A 142 1.47 -1.11 20.78
CA ASN A 142 2.75 -1.16 21.48
C ASN A 142 3.36 0.22 21.72
N LEU A 143 2.92 1.25 20.99
CA LEU A 143 3.39 2.62 21.10
C LEU A 143 2.46 3.49 21.95
N PHE A 144 1.16 3.27 21.93
CA PHE A 144 0.17 4.12 22.58
C PHE A 144 -0.75 3.33 23.53
N ASP A 145 -1.30 4.01 24.53
CA ASP A 145 -2.31 3.44 25.44
C ASP A 145 -3.72 3.65 24.87
N ASN A 146 -4.65 2.76 25.22
CA ASN A 146 -6.07 2.84 24.87
C ASN A 146 -6.37 2.94 23.36
N VAL A 147 -5.55 2.31 22.51
CA VAL A 147 -5.82 2.21 21.08
C VAL A 147 -7.08 1.38 20.84
N THR A 148 -8.08 1.97 20.17
CA THR A 148 -9.34 1.33 19.84
C THR A 148 -9.49 1.21 18.33
N SER A 149 -9.71 -0.02 17.85
CA SER A 149 -9.99 -0.30 16.43
C SER A 149 -11.02 -1.44 16.33
N PRO A 150 -11.83 -1.50 15.25
CA PRO A 150 -12.73 -2.62 15.02
C PRO A 150 -11.95 -3.93 14.84
N THR A 151 -12.61 -5.07 14.97
CA THR A 151 -11.93 -6.37 14.82
C THR A 151 -11.49 -6.62 13.38
N TYR A 152 -12.34 -6.31 12.41
CA TYR A 152 -11.96 -6.36 11.01
C TYR A 152 -11.55 -4.96 10.54
N PRO A 153 -10.44 -4.81 9.80
CA PRO A 153 -9.40 -5.82 9.51
C PRO A 153 -8.35 -6.02 10.62
N TYR A 154 -8.27 -5.10 11.60
CA TYR A 154 -7.15 -4.92 12.55
C TYR A 154 -6.82 -6.08 13.49
N ARG A 155 -7.68 -7.09 13.64
CA ARG A 155 -7.51 -8.25 14.54
C ARG A 155 -7.71 -9.58 13.84
N VAL A 156 -7.85 -9.59 12.51
CA VAL A 156 -8.07 -10.81 11.72
C VAL A 156 -6.90 -11.78 11.83
N VAL A 157 -5.65 -11.32 11.71
CA VAL A 157 -4.46 -12.19 11.82
C VAL A 157 -4.37 -12.84 13.20
N GLU A 158 -4.71 -12.10 14.27
CA GLU A 158 -4.74 -12.68 15.62
C GLU A 158 -5.73 -13.86 15.70
N LYS A 159 -6.91 -13.73 15.08
CA LYS A 159 -7.92 -14.80 14.99
C LYS A 159 -7.49 -15.96 14.13
N ILE A 160 -6.78 -15.70 13.03
CA ILE A 160 -6.21 -16.75 12.18
C ILE A 160 -5.14 -17.56 12.94
N ILE A 161 -4.25 -16.89 13.67
CA ILE A 161 -3.25 -17.57 14.52
C ILE A 161 -3.93 -18.41 15.60
N GLU A 162 -4.94 -17.86 16.29
CA GLU A 162 -5.72 -18.60 17.30
C GLU A 162 -6.38 -19.88 16.73
N HIS A 163 -6.85 -19.81 15.47
CA HIS A 163 -7.49 -20.95 14.80
C HIS A 163 -6.48 -22.00 14.31
N LEU A 164 -5.41 -21.56 13.63
CA LEU A 164 -4.42 -22.45 13.01
C LEU A 164 -3.36 -22.95 13.96
N TYR A 165 -3.08 -22.23 15.05
CA TYR A 165 -2.09 -22.63 16.04
C TYR A 165 -2.61 -22.30 17.46
N PRO A 166 -3.61 -23.05 17.97
CA PRO A 166 -4.29 -22.72 19.23
C PRO A 166 -3.37 -22.69 20.45
N SER A 167 -2.24 -23.39 20.41
CA SER A 167 -1.23 -23.39 21.47
C SER A 167 -0.10 -22.37 21.27
N PHE A 168 -0.27 -21.40 20.37
CA PHE A 168 0.70 -20.34 20.15
C PHE A 168 0.80 -19.43 21.37
N GLN A 169 2.02 -19.24 21.87
CA GLN A 169 2.31 -18.43 23.07
C GLN A 169 3.04 -17.12 22.76
N GLY A 170 3.25 -16.82 21.48
CA GLY A 170 3.94 -15.59 21.05
C GLY A 170 3.11 -14.34 21.31
N GLY A 171 3.78 -13.26 21.67
CA GLY A 171 3.18 -11.96 21.89
C GLY A 171 3.12 -11.13 20.61
N ASP A 172 3.02 -9.81 20.79
CA ASP A 172 2.89 -8.87 19.67
C ASP A 172 4.11 -8.87 18.76
N LYS A 173 5.31 -9.07 19.32
CA LYS A 173 6.56 -9.14 18.55
C LYS A 173 6.53 -10.28 17.55
N GLU A 174 6.15 -11.47 18.00
CA GLU A 174 6.07 -12.64 17.14
C GLU A 174 4.96 -12.50 16.08
N LYS A 175 3.80 -11.94 16.46
CA LYS A 175 2.72 -11.67 15.52
C LYS A 175 3.13 -10.64 14.45
N ILE A 176 3.83 -9.57 14.84
CA ILE A 176 4.38 -8.57 13.91
C ILE A 176 5.38 -9.20 12.95
N MET A 177 6.24 -10.11 13.42
CA MET A 177 7.15 -10.85 12.51
C MET A 177 6.38 -11.72 11.51
N ILE A 178 5.35 -12.44 11.96
CA ILE A 178 4.52 -13.25 11.07
C ILE A 178 3.87 -12.36 10.00
N CYS A 179 3.36 -11.17 10.37
CA CYS A 179 2.84 -10.22 9.40
C CYS A 179 3.91 -9.67 8.44
N ASP A 180 5.02 -9.11 8.97
CA ASP A 180 6.09 -8.51 8.16
C ASP A 180 6.63 -9.53 7.15
N TYR A 181 6.88 -10.76 7.60
CA TYR A 181 7.41 -11.83 6.74
C TYR A 181 6.41 -12.29 5.69
N SER A 182 5.12 -12.27 6.01
CA SER A 182 4.09 -12.60 5.03
C SER A 182 4.00 -11.55 3.93
N LEU A 183 4.19 -10.27 4.26
CA LEU A 183 4.27 -9.18 3.27
C LEU A 183 5.54 -9.22 2.41
N MET A 184 6.53 -10.04 2.78
CA MET A 184 7.71 -10.32 1.95
C MET A 184 7.45 -11.37 0.86
N ALA A 185 6.29 -12.02 0.85
CA ALA A 185 5.91 -12.98 -0.17
C ALA A 185 5.09 -12.33 -1.31
N PRO A 186 5.10 -12.90 -2.53
CA PRO A 186 4.24 -12.43 -3.62
C PRO A 186 2.74 -12.57 -3.34
N ASP A 187 2.35 -13.61 -2.59
CA ASP A 187 0.98 -13.90 -2.16
C ASP A 187 0.96 -13.95 -0.62
N PRO A 188 0.79 -12.79 0.05
CA PRO A 188 0.91 -12.70 1.50
C PRO A 188 -0.11 -13.54 2.25
N GLY A 189 -1.35 -13.59 1.74
CA GLY A 189 -2.43 -14.33 2.36
C GLY A 189 -2.10 -15.82 2.44
N LYS A 190 -1.80 -16.44 1.28
CA LYS A 190 -1.45 -17.85 1.22
C LYS A 190 -0.19 -18.17 2.02
N PHE A 191 0.85 -17.36 1.85
CA PHE A 191 2.11 -17.56 2.58
C PHE A 191 1.89 -17.56 4.09
N MET A 192 1.08 -16.63 4.62
CA MET A 192 0.82 -16.57 6.05
C MET A 192 0.18 -17.86 6.59
N ILE A 193 -0.81 -18.41 5.89
CA ILE A 193 -1.47 -19.66 6.31
C ILE A 193 -0.45 -20.81 6.34
N GLU A 194 0.31 -20.97 5.26
CA GLU A 194 1.35 -22.01 5.16
C GLU A 194 2.45 -21.83 6.22
N PHE A 195 2.85 -20.58 6.48
CA PHE A 195 3.87 -20.24 7.46
C PHE A 195 3.40 -20.54 8.88
N ILE A 196 2.19 -20.12 9.27
CA ILE A 196 1.63 -20.41 10.60
C ILE A 196 1.48 -21.92 10.81
N SER A 197 0.94 -22.65 9.83
CA SER A 197 0.84 -24.12 9.91
C SER A 197 2.22 -24.77 10.06
N LYS A 198 3.26 -24.23 9.40
CA LYS A 198 4.63 -24.73 9.57
C LYS A 198 5.19 -24.46 10.97
N LEU A 199 4.91 -23.28 11.53
CA LEU A 199 5.28 -22.96 12.91
C LEU A 199 4.57 -23.87 13.92
N GLU A 200 3.30 -24.20 13.68
CA GLU A 200 2.53 -25.14 14.50
C GLU A 200 3.14 -26.55 14.46
N GLU A 201 3.46 -27.05 13.25
CA GLU A 201 4.08 -28.35 13.05
C GLU A 201 5.40 -28.46 13.83
N LEU A 202 6.22 -27.41 13.77
CA LEU A 202 7.52 -27.35 14.41
C LEU A 202 7.47 -26.93 15.89
N LYS A 203 6.28 -26.58 16.41
CA LYS A 203 6.07 -26.04 17.76
C LYS A 203 6.94 -24.81 18.07
N VAL A 204 7.12 -23.95 17.07
CA VAL A 204 7.91 -22.71 17.16
C VAL A 204 7.01 -21.53 17.52
N ASN A 205 7.35 -20.77 18.55
CA ASN A 205 6.57 -19.59 18.96
C ASN A 205 7.43 -18.44 19.52
N SER A 206 8.76 -18.52 19.36
CA SER A 206 9.70 -17.48 19.78
C SER A 206 10.22 -16.69 18.59
N VAL A 207 10.55 -15.41 18.80
CA VAL A 207 11.19 -14.53 17.80
C VAL A 207 12.32 -15.25 17.03
N ILE A 208 13.29 -15.83 17.76
CA ILE A 208 14.45 -16.48 17.15
C ILE A 208 13.99 -17.66 16.30
N GLY A 209 13.11 -18.51 16.83
CA GLY A 209 12.62 -19.68 16.10
C GLY A 209 11.87 -19.30 14.82
N ILE A 210 11.02 -18.27 14.87
CA ILE A 210 10.26 -17.79 13.71
C ILE A 210 11.21 -17.32 12.62
N TYR A 211 12.26 -16.56 12.98
CA TYR A 211 13.28 -16.12 12.04
C TYR A 211 14.08 -17.29 11.42
N GLU A 212 14.42 -18.31 12.21
CA GLU A 212 15.09 -19.52 11.68
C GLU A 212 14.22 -20.31 10.71
N VAL A 213 12.90 -20.29 10.88
CA VAL A 213 11.96 -20.92 9.93
C VAL A 213 11.89 -20.09 8.64
N LEU A 214 11.76 -18.76 8.73
CA LEU A 214 11.74 -17.87 7.57
C LEU A 214 12.96 -18.07 6.66
N LYS A 215 14.18 -18.11 7.22
CA LYS A 215 15.42 -18.23 6.45
C LYS A 215 15.50 -19.48 5.56
N LYS A 216 14.67 -20.48 5.83
CA LYS A 216 14.60 -21.73 5.06
C LYS A 216 13.54 -21.69 3.96
N TYR A 217 12.68 -20.67 3.94
CA TYR A 217 11.71 -20.48 2.87
C TYR A 217 12.39 -19.96 1.60
N ASN A 218 12.06 -20.60 0.48
CA ASN A 218 12.47 -20.18 -0.84
C ASN A 218 11.23 -20.12 -1.74
N PHE A 219 11.18 -19.10 -2.58
CA PHE A 219 10.20 -18.94 -3.63
C PHE A 219 10.80 -19.40 -4.95
N HIS A 220 9.95 -19.80 -5.88
CA HIS A 220 10.37 -20.06 -7.25
C HIS A 220 10.02 -18.85 -8.11
N SER A 221 11.05 -18.20 -8.65
CA SER A 221 10.94 -17.21 -9.71
C SER A 221 11.16 -17.88 -11.06
N THR A 222 10.32 -17.53 -12.03
CA THR A 222 10.41 -18.02 -13.41
C THR A 222 11.66 -17.51 -14.13
N THR A 223 12.21 -16.37 -13.71
CA THR A 223 13.39 -15.73 -14.30
C THR A 223 14.68 -16.06 -13.55
N SER A 224 14.62 -16.08 -12.22
CA SER A 224 15.81 -16.17 -11.35
C SER A 224 15.97 -17.52 -10.65
N GLY A 225 15.04 -18.46 -10.84
CA GLY A 225 15.07 -19.77 -10.16
C GLY A 225 14.66 -19.67 -8.69
N GLN A 226 15.33 -20.39 -7.79
CA GLN A 226 15.02 -20.28 -6.35
C GLN A 226 15.49 -18.94 -5.79
N MET A 227 14.59 -18.22 -5.13
CA MET A 227 14.86 -16.93 -4.50
C MET A 227 14.50 -16.98 -3.01
N THR A 228 15.28 -16.30 -2.19
CA THR A 228 14.92 -16.01 -0.81
C THR A 228 13.97 -14.81 -0.73
N VAL A 229 13.34 -14.57 0.43
CA VAL A 229 12.59 -13.31 0.69
C VAL A 229 13.44 -12.06 0.44
N PHE A 230 14.75 -12.13 0.70
CA PHE A 230 15.66 -11.00 0.58
C PHE A 230 15.89 -10.62 -0.87
N ASN A 231 16.23 -11.60 -1.71
CA ASN A 231 16.50 -11.34 -3.13
C ASN A 231 15.23 -10.92 -3.88
N LEU A 232 14.08 -11.45 -3.46
CA LEU A 232 12.80 -11.04 -4.02
C LEU A 232 12.52 -9.56 -3.73
N TYR A 233 12.79 -9.11 -2.51
CA TYR A 233 12.66 -7.70 -2.15
C TYR A 233 13.59 -6.80 -2.97
N GLU A 234 14.86 -7.17 -3.11
CA GLU A 234 15.85 -6.43 -3.93
C GLU A 234 15.39 -6.30 -5.40
N GLU A 235 14.88 -7.39 -6.00
CA GLU A 235 14.37 -7.35 -7.38
C GLU A 235 13.16 -6.42 -7.50
N ARG A 236 12.22 -6.48 -6.56
CA ARG A 236 11.02 -5.62 -6.58
C ARG A 236 11.35 -4.16 -6.30
N TYR A 237 12.36 -3.90 -5.48
CA TYR A 237 12.82 -2.56 -5.15
C TYR A 237 13.24 -1.80 -6.42
N GLU A 238 14.17 -2.36 -7.19
CA GLU A 238 14.68 -1.75 -8.43
C GLU A 238 13.56 -1.50 -9.44
N LEU A 239 12.66 -2.46 -9.57
CA LEU A 239 11.53 -2.35 -10.48
C LEU A 239 10.53 -1.28 -10.03
N ALA A 240 10.25 -1.18 -8.72
CA ALA A 240 9.33 -0.19 -8.18
C ALA A 240 9.87 1.24 -8.32
N LEU A 241 11.15 1.48 -7.99
CA LEU A 241 11.80 2.77 -8.15
C LEU A 241 11.77 3.24 -9.61
N ARG A 242 12.13 2.34 -10.54
CA ARG A 242 12.04 2.65 -11.96
C ARG A 242 10.60 2.99 -12.36
N SER A 243 9.63 2.17 -11.96
CA SER A 243 8.23 2.34 -12.33
C SER A 243 7.66 3.67 -11.82
N ILE A 244 7.84 4.01 -10.55
CA ILE A 244 7.26 5.24 -9.98
C ILE A 244 7.83 6.51 -10.64
N LYS A 245 9.09 6.48 -11.08
CA LYS A 245 9.72 7.60 -11.79
C LYS A 245 9.14 7.81 -13.19
N GLU A 246 8.59 6.77 -13.82
CA GLU A 246 7.96 6.87 -15.14
C GLU A 246 6.68 7.73 -15.15
N TYR A 247 6.11 8.04 -13.98
CA TYR A 247 5.04 9.05 -13.92
C TYR A 247 5.51 10.44 -14.33
N PHE A 248 6.79 10.76 -14.15
CA PHE A 248 7.35 12.10 -14.29
C PHE A 248 8.15 12.24 -15.59
N THR A 249 7.45 12.61 -16.67
CA THR A 249 7.96 12.60 -18.05
C THR A 249 8.66 13.89 -18.48
N ILE A 250 8.66 14.93 -17.66
CA ILE A 250 9.21 16.26 -17.97
C ILE A 250 10.18 16.76 -16.89
N GLU A 251 11.10 17.65 -17.28
CA GLU A 251 12.17 18.19 -16.40
C GLU A 251 11.63 18.95 -15.18
N LEU A 252 10.42 19.50 -15.25
CA LEU A 252 9.77 20.22 -14.13
C LEU A 252 9.73 19.41 -12.83
N PHE A 253 9.69 18.07 -12.94
CA PHE A 253 9.56 17.16 -11.81
C PHE A 253 10.87 16.40 -11.51
N ASP A 254 12.01 16.88 -12.00
CA ASP A 254 13.32 16.26 -11.73
C ASP A 254 13.66 16.25 -10.24
N GLU A 255 13.30 17.27 -9.48
CA GLU A 255 13.49 17.28 -8.02
C GLU A 255 12.69 16.19 -7.31
N ILE A 256 11.47 15.89 -7.78
CA ILE A 256 10.66 14.78 -7.26
C ILE A 256 11.33 13.46 -7.57
N LYS A 257 11.84 13.27 -8.80
CA LYS A 257 12.59 12.05 -9.18
C LYS A 257 13.84 11.85 -8.32
N ASN A 258 14.62 12.91 -8.09
CA ASN A 258 15.81 12.86 -7.26
C ASN A 258 15.48 12.56 -5.77
N TRP A 259 14.38 13.12 -5.26
CA TRP A 259 13.89 12.78 -3.93
C TRP A 259 13.47 11.31 -3.84
N LEU A 260 12.76 10.79 -4.84
CA LEU A 260 12.38 9.38 -4.90
C LEU A 260 13.60 8.45 -4.91
N ASP A 261 14.63 8.76 -5.69
CA ASP A 261 15.91 8.00 -5.69
C ASP A 261 16.49 7.93 -4.27
N SER A 262 16.68 9.08 -3.62
CA SER A 262 17.22 9.16 -2.26
C SER A 262 16.37 8.38 -1.25
N LEU A 263 15.04 8.54 -1.31
CA LEU A 263 14.12 7.89 -0.37
C LEU A 263 14.16 6.36 -0.52
N PHE A 264 14.08 5.87 -1.75
CA PHE A 264 14.11 4.45 -2.06
C PHE A 264 15.47 3.84 -1.66
N ASP A 265 16.59 4.48 -2.01
CA ASP A 265 17.94 3.98 -1.69
C ASP A 265 18.17 3.93 -0.18
N GLU A 266 17.77 4.98 0.55
CA GLU A 266 17.94 5.04 2.00
C GLU A 266 17.09 4.00 2.74
N ILE A 267 15.84 3.79 2.32
CA ILE A 267 14.93 2.82 2.95
C ILE A 267 15.34 1.39 2.62
N SER A 268 15.68 1.09 1.37
CA SER A 268 16.05 -0.26 0.95
C SER A 268 17.34 -0.72 1.62
N THR A 269 18.37 0.14 1.63
CA THR A 269 19.62 -0.09 2.36
C THR A 269 19.32 -0.36 3.84
N PHE A 270 18.50 0.47 4.46
CA PHE A 270 18.12 0.29 5.86
C PHE A 270 17.39 -1.04 6.11
N LYS A 271 16.41 -1.41 5.27
CA LYS A 271 15.66 -2.67 5.41
C LYS A 271 16.56 -3.88 5.24
N LEU A 272 17.49 -3.87 4.30
CA LEU A 272 18.41 -4.99 4.08
C LEU A 272 19.40 -5.17 5.23
N GLU A 273 19.93 -4.07 5.77
CA GLU A 273 20.82 -4.09 6.93
C GLU A 273 20.10 -4.41 8.25
N ASN A 274 18.82 -4.02 8.36
CA ASN A 274 18.02 -4.11 9.58
C ASN A 274 16.68 -4.81 9.28
N PHE A 275 16.73 -6.04 8.76
CA PHE A 275 15.54 -6.74 8.26
C PHE A 275 14.39 -6.84 9.27
N ASN A 276 14.74 -6.92 10.56
CA ASN A 276 13.81 -7.03 11.67
C ASN A 276 13.68 -5.72 12.47
N PHE A 277 13.89 -4.55 11.85
CA PHE A 277 13.94 -3.25 12.55
C PHE A 277 12.70 -2.96 13.42
N TRP A 278 11.53 -3.51 13.08
CA TRP A 278 10.35 -3.43 13.93
C TRP A 278 10.60 -4.00 15.33
N LEU A 279 11.35 -5.11 15.44
CA LEU A 279 11.73 -5.68 16.72
C LEU A 279 12.70 -4.77 17.48
N ASP A 280 13.62 -4.10 16.79
CA ASP A 280 14.56 -3.17 17.42
C ASP A 280 13.80 -2.03 18.11
N ILE A 281 12.77 -1.49 17.44
CA ILE A 281 11.84 -0.52 18.05
C ILE A 281 11.14 -1.16 19.24
N LEU A 282 10.54 -2.35 19.08
CA LEU A 282 9.71 -2.99 20.12
C LEU A 282 10.52 -3.55 21.31
N ASN A 283 11.84 -3.68 21.18
CA ASN A 283 12.73 -4.16 22.22
C ASN A 283 13.02 -3.10 23.28
N HIS A 284 12.73 -1.82 23.03
CA HIS A 284 12.77 -0.80 24.07
C HIS A 284 11.71 -1.05 25.15
N SER A 285 12.10 -0.79 26.40
CA SER A 285 11.34 -1.19 27.59
C SER A 285 10.02 -0.43 27.73
N THR A 286 10.05 0.88 27.48
CA THR A 286 8.90 1.77 27.67
C THR A 286 8.26 2.21 26.36
N LYS A 287 6.96 2.50 26.37
CA LYS A 287 6.24 3.06 25.20
C LYS A 287 6.89 4.34 24.68
N GLN A 288 7.38 5.20 25.58
CA GLN A 288 8.03 6.45 25.22
C GLN A 288 9.36 6.24 24.47
N GLU A 289 10.18 5.28 24.90
CA GLU A 289 11.39 4.91 24.17
C GLU A 289 11.06 4.33 22.79
N ARG A 290 10.04 3.46 22.70
CA ARG A 290 9.57 2.91 21.41
C ARG A 290 9.08 4.00 20.47
N GLN A 291 8.28 4.95 20.97
CA GLN A 291 7.86 6.13 20.21
C GLN A 291 9.06 6.94 19.74
N THR A 292 10.06 7.14 20.59
CA THR A 292 11.27 7.89 20.26
C THR A 292 12.07 7.20 19.15
N ALA A 293 12.25 5.88 19.25
CA ALA A 293 12.90 5.06 18.21
C ALA A 293 12.14 5.11 16.88
N PHE A 294 10.81 5.03 16.91
CA PHE A 294 9.97 5.18 15.72
C PHE A 294 10.09 6.58 15.11
N ILE A 295 10.10 7.65 15.94
CA ILE A 295 10.31 9.03 15.46
C ILE A 295 11.65 9.18 14.75
N GLN A 296 12.71 8.45 15.16
CA GLN A 296 13.98 8.47 14.43
C GLN A 296 13.83 8.01 12.98
N LEU A 297 12.90 7.10 12.67
CA LEU A 297 12.60 6.74 11.29
C LEU A 297 12.02 7.93 10.51
N THR A 298 11.11 8.69 11.12
CA THR A 298 10.52 9.89 10.50
C THR A 298 11.53 11.01 10.28
N ILE A 299 12.56 11.10 11.13
CA ILE A 299 13.67 12.05 10.98
C ILE A 299 14.60 11.59 9.85
N LYS A 300 14.86 10.27 9.78
CA LYS A 300 15.74 9.66 8.79
C LYS A 300 15.14 9.73 7.39
N PHE A 301 13.92 9.24 7.21
CA PHE A 301 13.30 9.10 5.88
C PHE A 301 12.35 10.25 5.53
N GLY A 302 12.06 11.14 6.47
CA GLY A 302 10.99 12.10 6.32
C GLY A 302 9.61 11.46 6.41
N PHE A 303 8.59 12.17 5.93
CA PHE A 303 7.23 11.66 5.75
C PHE A 303 6.62 12.19 4.45
N PRO A 304 5.74 11.40 3.81
CA PRO A 304 5.15 11.76 2.52
C PRO A 304 4.26 13.01 2.63
N LEU A 305 3.69 13.43 1.51
CA LEU A 305 2.74 14.53 1.48
C LEU A 305 1.49 14.17 2.30
N ILE A 306 1.28 14.84 3.44
CA ILE A 306 0.13 14.62 4.31
C ILE A 306 -0.80 15.81 4.20
N SER A 307 -2.10 15.55 4.10
CA SER A 307 -3.13 16.59 4.14
C SER A 307 -4.14 16.33 5.25
N ASN A 308 -4.65 17.39 5.87
CA ASN A 308 -5.79 17.29 6.81
C ASN A 308 -7.13 17.66 6.15
N ASN A 309 -8.23 17.45 6.89
CA ASN A 309 -9.59 17.76 6.43
C ASN A 309 -9.84 19.24 6.05
N ASN A 310 -8.93 20.13 6.47
CA ASN A 310 -8.95 21.55 6.13
C ASN A 310 -8.19 21.87 4.84
N GLY A 311 -7.57 20.89 4.17
CA GLY A 311 -6.76 21.08 2.98
C GLY A 311 -5.34 21.58 3.26
N LYS A 312 -4.92 21.71 4.53
CA LYS A 312 -3.54 22.05 4.85
C LYS A 312 -2.65 20.85 4.56
N ILE A 313 -1.53 21.13 3.93
CA ILE A 313 -0.58 20.11 3.49
C ILE A 313 0.73 20.31 4.23
N VAL A 314 1.39 19.20 4.53
CA VAL A 314 2.72 19.18 5.14
C VAL A 314 3.54 18.10 4.44
N PHE A 315 4.81 18.43 4.20
CA PHE A 315 5.83 17.50 3.72
C PHE A 315 7.10 17.76 4.50
N TYR A 316 7.89 16.72 4.74
CA TYR A 316 9.21 16.85 5.33
C TYR A 316 10.13 15.75 4.82
N HIS A 317 11.33 16.14 4.41
CA HIS A 317 12.46 15.26 4.20
C HIS A 317 13.72 15.97 4.72
N PRO A 318 14.68 15.29 5.35
CA PRO A 318 15.88 15.93 5.90
C PRO A 318 16.71 16.64 4.83
N ASN A 319 16.85 16.02 3.66
CA ASN A 319 17.76 16.45 2.60
C ASN A 319 17.06 17.03 1.36
N HIS A 320 15.74 16.90 1.25
CA HIS A 320 15.00 17.22 0.02
C HIS A 320 13.80 18.11 0.32
N ARG A 321 13.52 19.07 -0.57
CA ARG A 321 12.33 19.93 -0.52
C ARG A 321 11.83 20.19 -1.93
N PRO A 322 11.39 19.14 -2.65
CA PRO A 322 11.01 19.27 -4.04
C PRO A 322 9.85 20.26 -4.19
N GLU A 323 9.92 21.09 -5.22
CA GLU A 323 8.81 21.93 -5.63
C GLU A 323 7.67 21.09 -6.24
N HIS A 324 6.47 21.68 -6.37
CA HIS A 324 5.30 21.07 -6.99
C HIS A 324 4.83 19.71 -6.41
N LEU A 325 5.15 19.40 -5.15
CA LEU A 325 4.73 18.16 -4.46
C LEU A 325 3.24 17.83 -4.54
N LEU A 326 2.38 18.84 -4.69
CA LEU A 326 0.96 18.66 -4.91
C LEU A 326 0.62 17.78 -6.12
N VAL A 327 1.54 17.68 -7.10
CA VAL A 327 1.41 16.79 -8.26
C VAL A 327 1.26 15.33 -7.82
N LEU A 328 1.89 14.91 -6.71
CA LEU A 328 1.76 13.54 -6.18
C LEU A 328 0.33 13.22 -5.79
N LYS A 329 -0.35 14.15 -5.10
CA LYS A 329 -1.77 14.00 -4.78
C LYS A 329 -2.60 14.06 -6.07
N ALA A 330 -2.25 14.93 -7.00
CA ALA A 330 -2.97 15.07 -8.27
C ALA A 330 -2.92 13.80 -9.13
N ILE A 331 -1.82 13.06 -9.14
CA ILE A 331 -1.71 11.75 -9.80
C ILE A 331 -2.80 10.80 -9.29
N ASN A 332 -2.99 10.72 -7.98
CA ASN A 332 -4.04 9.88 -7.38
C ASN A 332 -5.45 10.36 -7.75
N GLU A 333 -5.70 11.67 -7.80
CA GLU A 333 -7.01 12.19 -8.21
C GLU A 333 -7.30 11.91 -9.70
N VAL A 334 -6.32 12.08 -10.58
CA VAL A 334 -6.47 11.76 -12.02
C VAL A 334 -6.79 10.28 -12.18
N ALA A 335 -6.02 9.40 -11.52
CA ALA A 335 -6.27 7.96 -11.52
C ALA A 335 -7.67 7.61 -10.98
N GLY A 336 -8.11 8.28 -9.91
CA GLY A 336 -9.44 8.09 -9.33
C GLY A 336 -10.57 8.45 -10.29
N VAL A 337 -10.45 9.59 -10.99
CA VAL A 337 -11.45 10.03 -11.97
C VAL A 337 -11.50 9.07 -13.17
N LEU A 338 -10.34 8.72 -13.73
CA LEU A 338 -10.26 7.83 -14.92
C LEU A 338 -10.81 6.41 -14.64
N ASN A 339 -10.74 5.96 -13.38
CA ASN A 339 -11.26 4.67 -12.94
C ASN A 339 -12.67 4.74 -12.31
N ARG A 340 -13.35 5.89 -12.39
CA ARG A 340 -14.69 6.12 -11.80
C ARG A 340 -14.76 5.86 -10.28
N ARG A 341 -13.64 5.98 -9.57
CA ARG A 341 -13.60 5.94 -8.10
C ARG A 341 -14.09 7.27 -7.50
N GLN A 342 -14.03 8.34 -8.28
CA GLN A 342 -14.54 9.67 -7.93
C GLN A 342 -15.12 10.37 -9.17
N GLU A 343 -16.12 11.23 -8.96
CA GLU A 343 -16.78 11.97 -10.04
C GLU A 343 -15.97 13.20 -10.50
N ALA A 344 -15.17 13.79 -9.61
CA ALA A 344 -14.40 15.02 -9.88
C ALA A 344 -13.11 15.08 -9.05
N CYS A 345 -12.31 16.12 -9.26
CA CYS A 345 -11.08 16.37 -8.49
C CYS A 345 -11.38 16.79 -7.04
N GLY A 346 -10.88 16.04 -6.05
CA GLY A 346 -11.07 16.28 -4.62
C GLY A 346 -10.11 17.30 -4.00
N MET A 347 -9.21 17.89 -4.79
CA MET A 347 -8.14 18.77 -4.27
C MET A 347 -8.54 20.22 -4.02
N LYS A 348 -9.79 20.62 -4.23
CA LYS A 348 -10.21 22.03 -4.16
C LYS A 348 -9.71 22.74 -2.89
N LYS A 349 -9.94 22.16 -1.70
CA LYS A 349 -9.47 22.74 -0.42
C LYS A 349 -7.95 22.86 -0.31
N CYS A 350 -7.21 21.91 -0.91
CA CYS A 350 -5.75 21.94 -0.97
C CYS A 350 -5.24 23.03 -1.91
N CYS A 351 -5.93 23.25 -3.03
CA CYS A 351 -5.63 24.29 -4.00
C CYS A 351 -5.98 25.71 -3.48
N GLU A 352 -7.02 25.86 -2.67
CA GLU A 352 -7.39 27.15 -2.04
C GLU A 352 -6.36 27.61 -0.99
N LYS A 353 -5.69 26.66 -0.33
CA LYS A 353 -4.80 26.92 0.82
C LYS A 353 -3.36 26.48 0.58
N GLY A 354 -3.02 26.22 -0.67
CA GLY A 354 -1.72 25.69 -1.07
C GLY A 354 -0.59 26.71 -0.85
N TYR A 355 0.65 26.21 -0.93
CA TYR A 355 1.85 27.02 -0.79
C TYR A 355 1.99 28.12 -1.86
N GLU A 356 1.35 27.93 -3.01
CA GLU A 356 1.42 28.82 -4.18
C GLU A 356 0.27 29.86 -4.22
N GLY A 357 -0.60 29.91 -3.21
CA GLY A 357 -1.81 30.73 -3.19
C GLY A 357 -3.05 30.00 -3.72
N ASP A 358 -4.18 30.72 -3.83
CA ASP A 358 -5.43 30.15 -4.35
C ASP A 358 -5.36 30.00 -5.87
N ILE A 359 -5.30 28.75 -6.33
CA ILE A 359 -5.24 28.38 -7.76
C ILE A 359 -6.58 27.81 -8.28
N THR A 360 -7.66 28.00 -7.53
CA THR A 360 -8.99 27.52 -7.90
C THR A 360 -9.71 28.44 -8.88
N ASN A 361 -10.62 27.88 -9.68
CA ASN A 361 -11.52 28.63 -10.56
C ASN A 361 -12.80 27.82 -10.85
N ASN A 362 -13.66 28.33 -11.73
CA ASN A 362 -14.94 27.69 -12.07
C ASN A 362 -14.78 26.30 -12.72
N ASP A 363 -13.62 26.01 -13.32
CA ASP A 363 -13.34 24.76 -14.03
C ASP A 363 -12.79 23.66 -13.11
N CYS A 364 -12.72 23.89 -11.79
CA CYS A 364 -12.35 22.84 -10.82
C CYS A 364 -13.28 21.62 -10.86
N ASN A 365 -14.53 21.79 -11.30
CA ASN A 365 -15.51 20.71 -11.44
C ASN A 365 -15.42 20.00 -12.79
N SER A 366 -14.64 20.54 -13.74
CA SER A 366 -14.44 19.99 -15.08
C SER A 366 -12.93 19.85 -15.33
N PRO A 367 -12.28 18.92 -14.60
CA PRO A 367 -10.84 18.94 -14.40
C PRO A 367 -10.04 18.73 -15.70
N TRP A 368 -10.66 18.23 -16.76
CA TRP A 368 -10.08 18.09 -18.11
C TRP A 368 -9.72 19.44 -18.74
N LEU A 369 -10.54 20.47 -18.50
CA LEU A 369 -10.29 21.82 -19.00
C LEU A 369 -9.04 22.43 -18.36
N ARG A 370 -8.69 21.98 -17.15
CA ARG A 370 -7.53 22.49 -16.40
C ARG A 370 -6.20 22.18 -17.07
N GLY A 371 -6.11 21.15 -17.91
CA GLY A 371 -4.89 20.79 -18.65
C GLY A 371 -4.49 21.80 -19.73
N SER A 372 -5.42 22.65 -20.16
CA SER A 372 -5.23 23.67 -21.20
C SER A 372 -5.10 25.10 -20.66
N GLN A 373 -5.07 25.27 -19.34
CA GLN A 373 -5.03 26.60 -18.69
C GLN A 373 -3.62 27.10 -18.42
N ASP A 374 -3.51 28.41 -18.18
CA ASP A 374 -2.29 29.07 -17.71
C ASP A 374 -2.65 30.09 -16.60
N PRO A 375 -2.14 29.93 -15.36
CA PRO A 375 -1.26 28.85 -14.89
C PRO A 375 -1.98 27.51 -14.72
N LEU A 376 -1.23 26.41 -14.84
CA LEU A 376 -1.73 25.05 -14.59
C LEU A 376 -1.85 24.78 -13.10
N CYS A 377 -2.98 24.22 -12.66
CA CYS A 377 -3.06 23.61 -11.33
C CYS A 377 -2.40 22.21 -11.34
N PRO A 378 -2.10 21.60 -10.17
CA PRO A 378 -1.49 20.28 -10.08
C PRO A 378 -2.21 19.19 -10.91
N PHE A 379 -3.54 19.17 -10.93
CA PHE A 379 -4.30 18.24 -11.78
C PHE A 379 -4.05 18.51 -13.27
N GLY A 380 -4.10 19.78 -13.69
CA GLY A 380 -3.80 20.18 -15.06
C GLY A 380 -2.36 19.87 -15.47
N GLN A 381 -1.41 19.99 -14.54
CA GLN A 381 -0.02 19.59 -14.75
C GLN A 381 0.11 18.10 -15.06
N VAL A 382 -0.58 17.22 -14.30
CA VAL A 382 -0.56 15.76 -14.57
C VAL A 382 -1.19 15.43 -15.92
N ILE A 383 -2.38 15.98 -16.20
CA ILE A 383 -3.08 15.78 -17.47
C ILE A 383 -2.21 16.22 -18.65
N LYS A 384 -1.52 17.37 -18.53
CA LYS A 384 -0.63 17.88 -19.57
C LYS A 384 0.65 17.04 -19.70
N MET A 385 1.26 16.67 -18.58
CA MET A 385 2.46 15.82 -18.51
C MET A 385 2.25 14.46 -19.19
N TRP A 386 1.05 13.89 -19.04
CA TRP A 386 0.68 12.61 -19.67
C TRP A 386 0.06 12.77 -21.08
N GLY A 387 0.00 13.99 -21.63
CA GLY A 387 -0.52 14.25 -22.97
C GLY A 387 -2.04 14.14 -23.12
N LEU A 388 -2.78 14.15 -22.02
CA LEU A 388 -4.24 13.95 -21.99
C LEU A 388 -5.06 15.24 -22.15
N TYR A 389 -4.43 16.41 -22.16
CA TYR A 389 -5.08 17.74 -22.08
C TYR A 389 -6.02 18.12 -23.24
N GLU A 390 -5.96 17.41 -24.37
CA GLU A 390 -6.87 17.59 -25.51
C GLU A 390 -7.95 16.51 -25.61
N LYS A 391 -8.05 15.64 -24.60
CA LYS A 391 -8.98 14.52 -24.54
C LYS A 391 -10.07 14.82 -23.52
N MET A 392 -11.33 14.51 -23.85
CA MET A 392 -12.49 14.71 -22.98
C MET A 392 -13.24 13.40 -22.75
N PRO A 393 -13.78 13.12 -21.56
CA PRO A 393 -14.63 11.96 -21.39
C PRO A 393 -15.99 12.15 -22.09
N LEU A 394 -16.60 11.05 -22.49
CA LEU A 394 -17.95 11.01 -23.06
C LEU A 394 -18.98 11.22 -21.94
N GLY A 395 -19.77 12.29 -22.04
CA GLY A 395 -20.91 12.55 -21.14
C GLY A 395 -20.68 13.60 -20.06
N ASP A 396 -19.57 14.36 -20.12
CA ASP A 396 -19.34 15.57 -19.31
C ASP A 396 -19.88 16.86 -19.96
#